data_AF-A0A941I9K1-F1
#
_entry.id   AF-A0A941I9K1-F1
#
_cell.length_a   1.000
_cell.length_b   1.000
_cell.length_c   1.000
_cell.angle_alpha   90.00
_cell.angle_beta   90.00
_cell.angle_gamma   90.00
#
_symmetry.space_group_name_H-M   'P 1'
#
loop_
_entity.id
_entity.type
_entity.pdbx_description
1 polymer ?
#
loop_
_entity_poly.entity_id
_entity_poly.type
_entity_poly.pdbx_seq_one_letter_code
_entity_poly.pdbx_strand_id
1 'polypeptide(L)' 'GLDVGLKVQHFSNGAIKRPNPGANVAVIRVAYPF' A
#
# COMPACT_ATOMS: atom_id res chain seq x y z
N GLY A 1 -3.14 20.33 13.00
CA GLY A 1 -3.41 20.60 11.57
C GLY A 1 -3.83 19.32 10.88
N LEU A 2 -4.56 19.42 9.76
CA LEU A 2 -4.92 18.26 8.93
C LEU A 2 -3.66 17.63 8.32
N ASP A 3 -3.47 16.33 8.53
CA ASP A 3 -2.37 15.52 7.99
C ASP A 3 -2.94 14.58 6.92
N VAL A 4 -2.36 14.59 5.71
CA VAL A 4 -2.74 13.72 4.62
C VAL A 4 -1.52 12.97 4.13
N GLY A 5 -1.59 11.64 4.15
CA GLY A 5 -0.52 10.76 3.71
C GLY A 5 -0.97 9.84 2.58
N LEU A 6 -0.05 9.52 1.67
CA LEU A 6 -0.24 8.49 0.65
C LEU A 6 0.80 7.40 0.85
N LYS A 7 0.36 6.13 0.84
CA LYS A 7 1.23 4.97 0.91
C LYS A 7 0.97 4.05 -0.27
N VAL A 8 1.99 3.78 -1.06
CA VAL A 8 1.93 2.82 -2.17
C VAL A 8 2.84 1.65 -1.83
N GLN A 9 2.34 0.43 -1.95
CA GLN A 9 3.07 -0.80 -1.66
C GLN A 9 2.81 -1.85 -2.74
N HIS A 10 3.85 -2.60 -3.08
CA HIS A 10 3.77 -3.75 -3.97
C HIS A 10 4.10 -5.02 -3.18
N PHE A 11 3.23 -6.02 -3.24
CA PHE A 11 3.43 -7.33 -2.62
C PHE A 11 3.61 -8.38 -3.72
N SER A 12 4.65 -9.22 -3.60
CA SER A 12 4.83 -10.39 -4.46
C SER A 12 5.55 -11.49 -3.70
N ASN A 13 5.45 -12.73 -4.17
CA ASN A 13 6.18 -13.86 -3.57
C ASN A 13 7.59 -14.07 -4.18
N GLY A 14 8.12 -13.08 -4.90
CA GLY A 14 9.44 -13.19 -5.54
C GLY A 14 9.54 -14.30 -6.60
N ALA A 15 8.41 -14.71 -7.20
CA ALA A 15 8.32 -15.82 -8.15
C ALA A 15 8.60 -17.23 -7.59
N ILE A 16 8.59 -17.41 -6.27
CA ILE A 16 8.73 -18.72 -5.60
C ILE A 16 7.63 -19.70 -6.04
N LYS A 17 6.41 -19.22 -6.28
CA LYS A 17 5.29 -20.03 -6.79
C LYS A 17 4.54 -19.31 -7.91
N ARG A 18 4.28 -20.02 -9.02
CA ARG A 18 3.56 -19.51 -10.19
C ARG A 18 2.08 -19.94 -10.21
N PRO A 19 1.18 -19.13 -10.81
CA PRO A 19 1.40 -17.75 -11.26
C PRO A 19 1.59 -16.79 -10.07
N ASN A 20 2.42 -15.76 -10.24
CA ASN A 20 2.68 -14.71 -9.24
C ASN A 20 2.30 -13.33 -9.80
N PRO A 21 1.00 -12.99 -9.83
CA PRO A 21 0.56 -11.68 -10.30
C PRO A 21 0.98 -10.54 -9.37
N GLY A 22 1.35 -10.85 -8.11
CA GLY A 22 1.55 -9.84 -7.07
C GLY A 22 0.27 -9.05 -6.77
N ALA A 23 0.39 -8.01 -5.94
CA ALA A 23 -0.69 -7.10 -5.62
C ALA A 23 -0.15 -5.69 -5.34
N ASN A 24 -0.77 -4.68 -5.93
CA ASN A 24 -0.47 -3.28 -5.67
C ASN A 24 -1.53 -2.69 -4.76
N VAL A 25 -1.11 -2.03 -3.69
CA VAL A 25 -2.00 -1.43 -2.68
C VAL A 25 -1.65 0.04 -2.53
N ALA A 26 -2.64 0.91 -2.70
CA ALA A 26 -2.55 2.32 -2.42
C ALA A 26 -3.47 2.67 -1.25
N VAL A 27 -2.93 3.34 -0.22
CA VAL A 27 -3.66 3.76 0.98
C VAL A 27 -3.52 5.25 1.12
N ILE A 28 -4.65 5.94 1.24
CA ILE A 28 -4.71 7.37 1.60
C ILE A 28 -5.04 7.44 3.09
N ARG A 29 -4.18 8.11 3.86
CA ARG A 29 -4.39 8.41 5.27
C ARG A 29 -4.82 9.87 5.38
N VAL A 30 -5.88 10.11 6.14
CA VAL A 30 -6.29 11.46 6.56
C VAL A 30 -6.35 11.44 8.08
N ALA A 31 -5.59 12.30 8.73
CA ALA A 31 -5.54 12.43 10.17
C ALA A 31 -5.83 13.89 10.57
N TYR A 32 -6.72 14.06 11.54
CA TYR A 32 -7.08 15.36 12.08
C TYR A 32 -6.90 15.30 13.60
N PRO A 33 -6.03 16.12 14.20
CA PRO A 33 -5.84 16.15 15.65
C PRO A 33 -7.04 16.85 16.32
N PHE A 34 -7.53 16.24 17.40
CA PHE A 34 -8.54 16.80 18.30
C PHE A 34 -7.86 17.38 19.55
#